data_AF-A0A9W7LV53-F1
#
_entry.id   AF-A0A9W7LV53-F1
#
_cell.length_a   1.000
_cell.length_b   1.000
_cell.length_c   1.000
_cell.angle_alpha   90.00
_cell.angle_beta   90.00
_cell.angle_gamma   90.00
#
_symmetry.space_group_name_H-M   'P 1'
#
loop_
_entity.id
_entity.type
_entity.pdbx_description
1 polymer ?
#
loop_
_entity_poly.entity_id
_entity_poly.type
_entity_poly.pdbx_seq_one_letter_code
_entity_poly.pdbx_strand_id
1 'polypeptide(L)'
;MPFHEGDYTPFVPSKCYHSLSGEECGDGTGSSSQSQFREKLMDLLKIPYNQLEFENLWPEATHRKPVQGVRCRRMSSCSTKTDGKSYLDLYEELRMKVEEFKHDQCKVLHLLRGFFFWLVNIPHEGVFQPWLDSLYLKALTDQRVMNGMHPGLSADDASIHV
;
A
#
# COMPACT_ATOMS: atom_id res chain seq x y z
N MET A 1 -38.57 45.67 -28.49
CA MET A 1 -38.10 45.30 -27.14
C MET A 1 -36.93 44.33 -27.29
N PRO A 2 -35.80 44.52 -26.59
CA PRO A 2 -34.52 43.86 -26.91
C PRO A 2 -34.09 42.74 -25.92
N PHE A 3 -33.13 41.92 -26.38
CA PHE A 3 -32.17 41.01 -25.68
C PHE A 3 -32.70 39.76 -24.92
N HIS A 4 -31.99 38.63 -24.74
CA HIS A 4 -30.56 38.26 -24.83
C HIS A 4 -30.32 36.78 -25.24
N GLU A 5 -29.16 36.59 -25.88
CA GLU A 5 -28.32 35.40 -26.05
C GLU A 5 -28.39 34.39 -24.88
N GLY A 6 -28.57 33.11 -25.20
CA GLY A 6 -28.55 32.01 -24.24
C GLY A 6 -27.24 31.25 -24.27
N ASP A 7 -26.26 31.70 -23.49
CA ASP A 7 -25.04 30.95 -23.18
C ASP A 7 -25.36 29.79 -22.21
N TYR A 8 -26.03 28.74 -22.69
CA TYR A 8 -26.22 27.52 -21.90
C TYR A 8 -25.09 26.53 -22.18
N THR A 9 -24.04 26.58 -21.36
CA THR A 9 -23.00 25.54 -21.30
C THR A 9 -23.27 24.63 -20.08
N PRO A 10 -23.69 23.37 -20.26
CA PRO A 10 -24.13 22.50 -19.15
C PRO A 10 -22.97 21.87 -18.36
N PHE A 11 -21.72 22.21 -18.64
CA PHE A 11 -20.56 21.65 -17.95
C PHE A 11 -20.00 22.65 -16.94
N VAL A 12 -20.46 22.53 -15.69
CA VAL A 12 -19.81 23.18 -14.55
C VAL A 12 -18.60 22.32 -14.16
N PRO A 13 -17.37 22.84 -14.15
CA PRO A 13 -16.25 22.14 -13.52
C PRO A 13 -16.52 22.06 -12.02
N SER A 14 -16.64 20.86 -11.46
CA SER A 14 -16.66 20.67 -10.02
C SER A 14 -15.39 21.25 -9.41
N LYS A 15 -15.54 22.30 -8.59
CA LYS A 15 -14.47 22.91 -7.82
C LYS A 15 -13.84 21.86 -6.89
N CYS A 16 -12.51 21.78 -6.93
CA CYS A 16 -11.68 21.10 -5.94
C CYS A 16 -11.95 21.73 -4.56
N TYR A 17 -12.51 20.96 -3.63
CA TYR A 17 -12.56 21.34 -2.23
C TYR A 17 -11.24 20.99 -1.58
N HIS A 18 -10.37 21.99 -1.49
CA HIS A 18 -9.36 22.06 -0.44
C HIS A 18 -9.72 23.25 0.45
N SER A 19 -10.32 22.96 1.60
CA SER A 19 -10.43 23.90 2.72
C SER A 19 -10.37 23.10 4.03
N LEU A 20 -9.18 23.08 4.63
CA LEU A 20 -8.95 22.80 6.03
C LEU A 20 -9.41 24.01 6.86
N SER A 21 -10.35 23.82 7.80
CA SER A 21 -10.42 24.54 9.08
C SER A 21 -11.68 24.11 9.84
N GLY A 22 -11.51 23.60 11.05
CA GLY A 22 -12.59 23.17 11.93
C GLY A 22 -12.08 22.25 13.03
N GLU A 23 -11.33 22.81 13.98
CA GLU A 23 -11.11 22.20 15.28
C GLU A 23 -12.42 22.26 16.10
N GLU A 24 -13.03 21.11 16.42
CA GLU A 24 -13.76 20.88 17.67
C GLU A 24 -13.94 19.37 17.92
N CYS A 25 -13.80 19.00 19.19
CA CYS A 25 -13.68 17.64 19.72
C CYS A 25 -15.01 16.87 19.63
N GLY A 26 -15.05 15.79 18.86
CA GLY A 26 -16.17 14.86 18.79
C GLY A 26 -15.78 13.48 19.33
N ASP A 27 -16.12 13.23 20.59
CA ASP A 27 -16.13 11.90 21.20
C ASP A 27 -17.31 11.06 20.67
N GLY A 28 -17.02 9.79 20.36
CA GLY A 28 -18.03 8.75 20.15
C GLY A 28 -18.51 8.53 18.71
N THR A 29 -18.14 7.37 18.13
CA THR A 29 -18.76 6.72 16.93
C THR A 29 -18.03 6.86 15.58
N GLY A 30 -16.76 7.25 15.57
CA GLY A 30 -15.87 7.06 14.40
C GLY A 30 -14.92 5.86 14.50
N SER A 31 -14.86 5.16 15.64
CA SER A 31 -13.65 4.41 16.02
C SER A 31 -13.67 2.90 15.78
N SER A 32 -14.81 2.21 15.69
CA SER A 32 -14.78 0.74 15.73
C SER A 32 -14.15 0.12 14.48
N SER A 33 -14.63 0.47 13.28
CA SER A 33 -14.15 -0.13 12.03
C SER A 33 -12.69 0.22 11.72
N GLN A 34 -12.30 1.49 11.94
CA GLN A 34 -10.90 1.91 11.79
C GLN A 34 -9.98 1.21 12.79
N SER A 35 -10.43 1.04 14.04
CA SER A 35 -9.66 0.31 15.06
C SER A 35 -9.49 -1.17 14.69
N GLN A 36 -10.56 -1.82 14.21
CA GLN A 36 -10.52 -3.22 13.76
C GLN A 36 -9.60 -3.41 12.55
N PHE A 37 -9.65 -2.50 11.57
CA PHE A 37 -8.76 -2.54 10.41
C PHE A 37 -7.31 -2.38 10.84
N ARG A 38 -7.03 -1.39 11.72
CA ARG A 38 -5.69 -1.15 12.25
C ARG A 38 -5.17 -2.35 13.03
N GLU A 39 -5.97 -2.94 13.91
CA GLU A 39 -5.59 -4.10 14.70
C GLU A 39 -5.15 -5.26 13.81
N LYS A 40 -6.00 -5.63 12.83
CA LYS A 40 -5.68 -6.69 11.85
C LYS A 40 -4.42 -6.35 11.05
N LEU A 41 -4.26 -5.09 10.66
CA LEU A 41 -3.09 -4.63 9.94
C LEU A 41 -1.80 -4.70 10.79
N MET A 42 -1.87 -4.40 12.09
CA MET A 42 -0.76 -4.59 13.03
C MET A 42 -0.43 -6.07 13.24
N ASP A 43 -1.43 -6.95 13.25
CA ASP A 43 -1.21 -8.39 13.37
C ASP A 43 -0.39 -8.95 12.19
N LEU A 44 -0.55 -8.40 10.98
CA LEU A 44 0.28 -8.77 9.82
C LEU A 44 1.77 -8.47 10.03
N LEU A 45 2.11 -7.50 10.89
CA LEU A 45 3.51 -7.20 11.25
C LEU A 45 4.11 -8.26 12.16
N LYS A 46 3.29 -8.93 12.98
CA LYS A 46 3.73 -10.02 13.88
C LYS A 46 4.11 -11.28 13.10
N ILE A 47 3.59 -11.44 11.88
CA ILE A 47 3.93 -12.57 11.02
C ILE A 47 5.39 -12.42 10.59
N PRO A 48 6.25 -13.44 10.81
CA PRO A 48 7.66 -13.36 10.47
C PRO A 48 7.87 -13.27 8.96
N TYR A 49 9.09 -12.93 8.56
CA TYR A 49 9.47 -12.91 7.15
C TYR A 49 9.35 -14.29 6.52
N ASN A 50 8.78 -14.35 5.32
CA ASN A 50 8.69 -15.55 4.51
C ASN A 50 9.17 -15.23 3.09
N GLN A 51 10.26 -15.87 2.67
CA GLN A 51 10.88 -15.62 1.37
C GLN A 51 9.94 -15.97 0.20
N LEU A 52 9.23 -17.10 0.29
CA LEU A 52 8.31 -17.53 -0.76
C LEU A 52 7.14 -16.55 -0.92
N GLU A 53 6.63 -16.03 0.19
CA GLU A 53 5.61 -14.99 0.15
C GLU A 53 6.11 -13.72 -0.53
N PHE A 54 7.33 -13.28 -0.21
CA PHE A 54 7.93 -12.12 -0.87
C PHE A 54 8.06 -12.34 -2.38
N GLU A 55 8.56 -13.50 -2.80
CA GLU A 55 8.68 -13.88 -4.21
C GLU A 55 7.34 -13.94 -4.95
N ASN A 56 6.23 -14.15 -4.24
CA ASN A 56 4.89 -14.12 -4.83
C ASN A 56 4.30 -12.70 -4.88
N LEU A 57 4.45 -11.92 -3.81
CA LEU A 57 3.86 -10.58 -3.72
C LEU A 57 4.62 -9.53 -4.53
N TRP A 58 5.96 -9.62 -4.58
CA TRP A 58 6.80 -8.64 -5.27
C TRP A 58 6.52 -8.56 -6.78
N PRO A 59 6.45 -9.68 -7.53
CA PRO A 59 6.05 -9.65 -8.92
C PRO A 59 4.65 -9.08 -9.10
N GLU A 60 3.66 -9.46 -8.29
CA GLU A 60 2.30 -8.92 -8.45
C GLU A 60 2.26 -7.39 -8.25
N ALA A 61 3.05 -6.86 -7.32
CA ALA A 61 3.17 -5.41 -7.09
C ALA A 61 3.88 -4.65 -8.23
N THR A 62 4.86 -5.29 -8.87
CA THR A 62 5.72 -4.67 -9.90
C THR A 62 5.29 -5.00 -11.33
N HIS A 63 4.43 -5.99 -11.51
CA HIS A 63 4.05 -6.48 -12.83
C HIS A 63 3.18 -5.45 -13.57
N ARG A 64 3.68 -5.01 -14.71
CA ARG A 64 2.98 -4.15 -15.66
C ARG A 64 2.12 -5.01 -16.57
N LYS A 65 0.85 -5.22 -16.19
CA LYS A 65 -0.08 -6.00 -17.01
C LYS A 65 -0.26 -5.29 -18.37
N PRO A 66 -0.10 -5.98 -19.52
CA PRO A 66 -0.33 -5.35 -20.82
C PRO A 66 -1.78 -4.87 -20.88
N VAL A 67 -1.98 -3.61 -21.32
CA VAL A 67 -3.32 -3.05 -21.46
C VAL A 67 -4.07 -3.89 -22.50
N GLN A 68 -5.02 -4.73 -22.07
CA GLN A 68 -5.96 -5.35 -22.99
C GLN A 68 -6.81 -4.22 -23.56
N GLY A 69 -6.46 -3.81 -24.78
CA GLY A 69 -7.09 -2.75 -25.52
C GLY A 69 -8.61 -2.93 -25.52
N VAL A 70 -9.28 -1.83 -25.20
CA VAL A 70 -10.69 -1.54 -25.45
C VAL A 70 -11.28 -2.47 -26.51
N ARG A 71 -12.38 -3.16 -26.21
CA ARG A 71 -13.13 -3.96 -27.18
C ARG A 71 -13.41 -3.11 -28.43
N CYS A 72 -12.60 -3.30 -29.46
CA CYS A 72 -12.81 -2.67 -30.74
C CYS A 72 -13.95 -3.44 -31.42
N ARG A 73 -15.05 -2.75 -31.76
CA ARG A 73 -16.24 -3.35 -32.39
C ARG A 73 -15.97 -3.86 -33.83
N ARG A 74 -14.72 -3.87 -34.29
CA ARG A 74 -14.32 -4.40 -35.60
C ARG A 74 -13.10 -5.29 -35.46
N MET A 75 -13.09 -6.33 -36.28
CA MET A 75 -12.23 -7.51 -36.36
C MET A 75 -10.71 -7.24 -36.58
N SER A 76 -10.09 -6.31 -35.87
CA SER A 76 -8.63 -6.19 -35.82
C SER A 76 -8.18 -5.83 -34.41
N SER A 77 -7.27 -6.64 -33.88
CA SER A 77 -6.62 -6.42 -32.60
C SER A 77 -5.84 -5.11 -32.64
N CYS A 78 -6.38 -4.07 -32.02
CA CYS A 78 -5.59 -2.89 -31.69
C CYS A 78 -4.66 -3.26 -30.54
N SER A 79 -3.44 -3.69 -30.87
CA SER A 79 -2.35 -3.76 -29.90
C SER A 79 -1.94 -2.34 -29.53
N THR A 80 -2.48 -1.82 -28.43
CA THR A 80 -1.91 -0.64 -27.78
C THR A 80 -0.56 -1.07 -27.21
N LYS A 81 0.54 -0.69 -27.87
CA LYS A 81 1.95 -1.01 -27.52
C LYS A 81 2.42 -0.40 -26.18
N THR A 82 1.51 -0.08 -25.28
CA THR A 82 1.80 0.54 -24.00
C THR A 82 1.58 -0.50 -22.92
N ASP A 83 2.66 -0.90 -22.25
CA ASP A 83 2.57 -1.67 -21.02
C ASP A 83 1.67 -0.93 -20.02
N GLY A 84 0.80 -1.65 -19.32
CA GLY A 84 -0.02 -1.04 -18.28
C GLY A 84 0.83 -0.59 -17.10
N LYS A 85 0.24 0.22 -16.23
CA LYS A 85 0.89 0.64 -14.97
C LYS A 85 0.88 -0.53 -13.99
N SER A 86 2.02 -0.78 -13.32
CA SER A 86 2.06 -1.65 -12.14
C SER A 86 1.46 -0.95 -10.93
N TYR A 87 1.28 -1.65 -9.81
CA TYR A 87 0.81 -0.99 -8.59
C TYR A 87 1.80 0.06 -8.08
N LEU A 88 3.12 -0.20 -8.19
CA LEU A 88 4.13 0.80 -7.83
C LEU A 88 4.17 2.00 -8.80
N ASP A 89 3.66 1.86 -10.03
CA ASP A 89 3.47 3.00 -10.95
C ASP A 89 2.17 3.77 -10.67
N LEU A 90 1.18 3.14 -10.01
CA LEU A 90 -0.10 3.75 -9.65
C LEU A 90 -0.05 4.48 -8.31
N TYR A 91 0.74 3.97 -7.36
CA TYR A 91 0.87 4.51 -6.01
C TYR A 91 2.31 4.95 -5.77
N GLU A 92 2.60 6.22 -6.07
CA GLU A 92 3.95 6.78 -6.00
C GLU A 92 4.50 6.76 -4.56
N GLU A 93 3.66 7.05 -3.57
CA GLU A 93 4.02 7.04 -2.15
C GLU A 93 4.39 5.65 -1.65
N LEU A 94 3.70 4.62 -2.15
CA LEU A 94 4.07 3.23 -1.87
C LEU A 94 5.44 2.91 -2.48
N ARG A 95 5.67 3.31 -3.73
CA ARG A 95 6.97 3.11 -4.40
C ARG A 95 8.10 3.82 -3.64
N MET A 96 7.87 5.04 -3.16
CA MET A 96 8.85 5.78 -2.36
C MET A 96 9.21 5.02 -1.08
N LYS A 97 8.21 4.47 -0.37
CA LYS A 97 8.44 3.70 0.86
C LYS A 97 9.15 2.37 0.60
N VAL A 98 8.85 1.71 -0.52
CA VAL A 98 9.56 0.50 -0.95
C VAL A 98 11.03 0.82 -1.25
N GLU A 99 11.34 1.92 -1.93
CA GLU A 99 12.71 2.34 -2.22
C GLU A 99 13.48 2.74 -0.95
N GLU A 100 12.81 3.41 -0.01
CA GLU A 100 13.37 3.74 1.32
C GLU A 100 13.83 2.48 2.07
N PHE A 101 13.07 1.39 1.97
CA PHE A 101 13.37 0.12 2.63
C PHE A 101 14.04 -0.92 1.74
N LYS A 102 14.56 -0.56 0.57
CA LYS A 102 15.09 -1.54 -0.41
C LYS A 102 16.15 -2.51 0.12
N HIS A 103 16.87 -2.12 1.18
CA HIS A 103 17.90 -2.93 1.82
C HIS A 103 17.37 -3.83 2.95
N ASP A 104 16.09 -3.72 3.29
CA ASP A 104 15.42 -4.47 4.35
C ASP A 104 14.19 -5.19 3.76
N GLN A 105 14.42 -6.38 3.22
CA GLN A 105 13.39 -7.19 2.59
C GLN A 105 12.23 -7.52 3.53
N CYS A 106 12.48 -7.59 4.84
CA CYS A 106 11.43 -7.79 5.83
C CYS A 106 10.44 -6.62 5.82
N LYS A 107 10.96 -5.38 5.88
CA LYS A 107 10.11 -4.18 5.82
C LYS A 107 9.39 -4.04 4.49
N VAL A 108 10.06 -4.37 3.38
CA VAL A 108 9.40 -4.37 2.07
C VAL A 108 8.27 -5.41 2.06
N LEU A 109 8.48 -6.61 2.59
CA LEU A 109 7.42 -7.63 2.70
C LEU A 109 6.23 -7.12 3.51
N HIS A 110 6.47 -6.49 4.66
CA HIS A 110 5.39 -5.94 5.46
C HIS A 110 4.63 -4.84 4.72
N LEU A 111 5.31 -3.93 4.01
CA LEU A 111 4.65 -2.96 3.15
C LEU A 111 3.75 -3.63 2.10
N LEU A 112 4.23 -4.69 1.46
CA LEU A 112 3.44 -5.45 0.49
C LEU A 112 2.22 -6.12 1.15
N ARG A 113 2.40 -6.77 2.30
CA ARG A 113 1.29 -7.35 3.07
C ARG A 113 0.23 -6.31 3.40
N GLY A 114 0.66 -5.16 3.93
CA GLY A 114 -0.25 -4.05 4.23
C GLY A 114 -0.95 -3.53 2.97
N PHE A 115 -0.23 -3.39 1.87
CA PHE A 115 -0.79 -2.97 0.58
C PHE A 115 -1.87 -3.92 0.06
N PHE A 116 -1.59 -5.22 -0.02
CA PHE A 116 -2.57 -6.20 -0.49
C PHE A 116 -3.74 -6.36 0.47
N PHE A 117 -3.49 -6.29 1.78
CA PHE A 117 -4.55 -6.26 2.78
C PHE A 117 -5.46 -5.05 2.59
N TRP A 118 -4.88 -3.87 2.36
CA TRP A 118 -5.64 -2.67 2.04
C TRP A 118 -6.48 -2.85 0.77
N LEU A 119 -5.90 -3.36 -0.33
CA LEU A 119 -6.62 -3.58 -1.59
C LEU A 119 -7.90 -4.41 -1.41
N VAL A 120 -7.83 -5.49 -0.62
CA VAL A 120 -8.99 -6.36 -0.35
C VAL A 120 -10.05 -5.66 0.52
N ASN A 121 -9.65 -4.70 1.34
CA ASN A 121 -10.52 -4.02 2.29
C ASN A 121 -10.99 -2.63 1.84
N ILE A 122 -10.57 -2.11 0.68
CA ILE A 122 -11.01 -0.80 0.14
C ILE A 122 -12.53 -0.55 0.29
N PRO A 123 -13.42 -1.52 0.04
CA PRO A 123 -14.87 -1.28 0.14
C PRO A 123 -15.37 -1.03 1.57
N HIS A 124 -14.56 -1.27 2.60
CA HIS A 124 -14.97 -1.18 4.01
C HIS A 124 -14.72 0.22 4.59
N GLU A 125 -15.57 0.66 5.52
CA GLU A 125 -15.40 1.92 6.23
C GLU A 125 -14.19 1.90 7.17
N GLY A 126 -13.53 3.05 7.32
CA GLY A 126 -12.40 3.21 8.24
C GLY A 126 -11.07 2.65 7.73
N VAL A 127 -11.00 2.23 6.46
CA VAL A 127 -9.79 1.71 5.83
C VAL A 127 -8.88 2.86 5.39
N PHE A 128 -7.60 2.75 5.71
CA PHE A 128 -6.57 3.74 5.38
C PHE A 128 -5.39 3.08 4.66
N GLN A 129 -4.64 3.86 3.89
CA GLN A 129 -3.45 3.41 3.18
C GLN A 129 -2.28 3.22 4.17
N PRO A 130 -1.78 1.98 4.38
CA PRO A 130 -0.79 1.71 5.42
C PRO A 130 0.53 2.47 5.24
N TRP A 131 0.96 2.70 4.00
CA TRP A 131 2.21 3.39 3.68
C TRP A 131 2.14 4.92 3.88
N LEU A 132 0.97 5.48 4.21
CA LEU A 132 0.79 6.87 4.62
C LEU A 132 0.56 7.04 6.13
N ASP A 133 0.36 5.95 6.86
CA ASP A 133 0.04 5.99 8.28
C ASP A 133 1.31 5.96 9.13
N SER A 134 1.49 7.00 9.95
CA SER A 134 2.69 7.17 10.77
C SER A 134 2.87 6.07 11.81
N LEU A 135 1.77 5.56 12.38
CA LEU A 135 1.82 4.49 13.39
C LEU A 135 2.25 3.17 12.75
N TYR A 136 1.73 2.85 11.56
CA TYR A 136 2.14 1.68 10.79
C TYR A 136 3.61 1.75 10.40
N LEU A 137 4.05 2.89 9.86
CA LEU A 137 5.45 3.08 9.47
C LEU A 137 6.40 3.02 10.67
N LYS A 138 6.01 3.59 11.81
CA LYS A 138 6.80 3.50 13.05
C LYS A 138 6.94 2.05 13.53
N ALA A 139 5.86 1.28 13.46
CA ALA A 139 5.90 -0.13 13.83
C ALA A 139 6.86 -0.94 12.93
N LEU A 140 6.95 -0.62 11.63
CA LEU A 140 7.93 -1.24 10.71
C LEU A 140 9.38 -0.94 11.12
N THR A 141 9.66 0.29 11.57
CA THR A 141 11.02 0.69 11.95
C THR A 141 11.46 0.11 13.29
N ASP A 142 10.52 -0.09 14.21
CA ASP A 142 10.79 -0.59 15.57
C ASP A 142 11.08 -2.11 15.63
N GLN A 143 10.77 -2.87 14.57
CA GLN A 143 10.98 -4.34 14.53
C GLN A 143 12.44 -4.80 14.59
N ARG A 144 13.41 -3.88 14.56
CA ARG A 144 14.85 -4.16 14.69
C ARG A 144 15.20 -4.85 16.03
N VAL A 145 14.31 -4.80 17.04
CA VAL A 145 14.56 -5.35 18.38
C VAL A 145 14.15 -6.83 18.51
N MET A 146 13.27 -7.37 17.68
CA MET A 146 12.72 -8.73 17.88
C MET A 146 13.48 -9.85 17.15
N ASN A 147 14.31 -9.53 16.16
CA ASN A 147 15.07 -10.54 15.40
C ASN A 147 16.54 -10.68 15.88
N GLY A 148 16.93 -10.01 16.97
CA GLY A 148 18.30 -9.98 17.49
C GLY A 148 18.55 -10.85 18.73
N MET A 149 17.56 -11.55 19.28
CA MET A 149 17.73 -12.35 20.49
C MET A 149 17.87 -13.85 20.16
N HIS A 150 18.98 -14.22 19.54
CA HIS A 150 19.50 -15.59 19.65
C HIS A 150 20.68 -15.54 20.64
N PRO A 151 20.47 -15.84 21.94
CA PRO A 151 21.58 -15.95 22.88
C PRO A 151 22.43 -17.15 22.49
N GLY A 152 23.75 -16.94 22.49
CA GLY A 152 24.73 -17.90 22.00
C GLY A 152 24.76 -19.20 22.78
N LEU A 153 25.19 -20.24 22.08
CA LEU A 153 25.98 -21.32 22.66
C LEU A 153 27.30 -21.36 21.90
N SER A 154 28.28 -20.66 22.49
CA SER A 154 29.70 -20.99 22.34
C SER A 154 29.91 -22.38 22.91
N ALA A 155 30.56 -23.24 22.14
CA ALA A 155 31.24 -24.43 22.64
C ALA A 155 32.45 -24.69 21.74
N ASP A 156 33.35 -23.71 21.69
CA ASP A 156 34.76 -23.98 21.76
C ASP A 156 35.07 -24.70 23.09
N ASP A 157 35.17 -26.02 23.07
CA ASP A 157 36.13 -26.72 23.94
C ASP A 157 36.73 -27.94 23.24
N ALA A 158 38.05 -28.01 23.42
CA ALA A 158 39.02 -28.97 22.96
C ALA A 158 38.57 -30.44 22.99
N SER A 159 39.03 -31.24 22.02
CA SER A 159 40.37 -31.82 22.11
C SER A 159 40.56 -32.90 21.04
N ILE A 160 41.66 -32.76 20.32
CA ILE A 160 42.27 -33.79 19.48
C ILE A 160 42.56 -35.01 20.36
N HIS A 161 42.21 -36.21 19.87
CA HIS A 161 42.80 -37.46 20.33
C HIS A 161 43.43 -38.19 19.13
N VAL A 162 44.76 -38.21 19.20
CA VAL A 162 45.79 -39.13 18.64
C VAL A 162 45.37 -40.07 17.51
#